data_AF-A0A9X5XEY9-F1
#
_entry.id   AF-A0A9X5XEY9-F1
#
_cell.length_a   1.000
_cell.length_b   1.000
_cell.length_c   1.000
_cell.angle_alpha   90.00
_cell.angle_beta   90.00
_cell.angle_gamma   90.00
#
_symmetry.space_group_name_H-M   'P 1'
#
loop_
_entity.id
_entity.type
_entity.pdbx_description
1 polymer ?
#
loop_
_entity_poly.entity_id
_entity_poly.type
_entity_poly.pdbx_seq_one_letter_code
_entity_poly.pdbx_strand_id
1 'polypeptide(L)'
;GYNWSNFVNDQVQPNGWYVQQQFELERQDDGTYLLRYAGYETTESWWSNPVYLGPTGPDGTLGLVEKSAAAHYSKDVVRSGVDEAVAAVRGKDTAVVVVGSMPAINGREAHDRTDMGLAPSQEALVRAVRAANPKTVVVVENSYPTTLGTLQKEVPALLWTTHAGQETGNALADVLYGDTNPAGRLTQTWYRSASDLPSILDYDIIKSDRTYQYFKGRPLYPFGYGLSYTTFRYGAPKRVDGGYEVAITNTGKRAGDEVVQLYTHQRASRDKQPLKQLKAYARVSLKPGETKTVRLKVRPSDLAHWDVTRSKWVVESGTYDVLVGASSTDIRSRTSWTVRGETIPPRDLTKVTRAENFDDYSPGSVRLVDESKARGTAVGATADGAWLKFSDVRLGSGVSEFSARVAGSSGTVEVRLGSPTGPLVGTARTGGTASPYDYTTVTAALTGAAKGRTGVYLVLSGGVRLSTFTLR
;
A
#
# COMPACT_ATOMS: atom_id res chain seq x y z
N GLY A 1 14.68 -11.82 33.31
CA GLY A 1 14.84 -12.48 32.01
C GLY A 1 13.50 -13.01 31.59
N TYR A 2 13.15 -12.89 30.32
CA TYR A 2 11.93 -13.46 29.75
C TYR A 2 11.77 -14.91 30.23
N ASN A 3 10.79 -15.16 31.09
CA ASN A 3 10.55 -16.50 31.61
C ASN A 3 9.73 -17.25 30.56
N TRP A 4 10.42 -18.06 29.76
CA TRP A 4 9.86 -18.88 28.69
C TRP A 4 9.42 -20.28 29.14
N SER A 5 9.44 -20.55 30.46
CA SER A 5 9.37 -21.94 30.95
C SER A 5 7.98 -22.39 31.40
N ASN A 6 7.04 -21.49 31.69
CA ASN A 6 5.74 -21.88 32.23
C ASN A 6 4.58 -21.27 31.44
N PHE A 7 3.69 -22.12 30.92
CA PHE A 7 2.36 -21.75 30.40
C PHE A 7 1.44 -21.29 31.54
N VAL A 8 1.82 -20.24 32.27
CA VAL A 8 1.00 -19.62 33.31
C VAL A 8 0.47 -18.30 32.74
N ASN A 9 -0.81 -18.29 32.39
CA ASN A 9 -1.51 -17.07 32.02
C ASN A 9 -2.67 -16.88 32.98
N ASP A 10 -2.49 -15.96 33.91
CA ASP A 10 -3.50 -15.46 34.84
C ASP A 10 -4.13 -14.14 34.34
N GLN A 11 -3.77 -13.69 33.13
CA GLN A 11 -4.20 -12.41 32.58
C GLN A 11 -5.48 -12.56 31.77
N VAL A 12 -6.41 -11.61 31.98
CA VAL A 12 -7.70 -11.57 31.27
C VAL A 12 -7.53 -11.13 29.80
N GLN A 13 -6.46 -10.40 29.48
CA GLN A 13 -6.15 -9.92 28.13
C GLN A 13 -4.64 -9.94 27.88
N PRO A 14 -4.19 -10.14 26.62
CA PRO A 14 -2.79 -9.99 26.27
C PRO A 14 -2.33 -8.54 26.45
N ASN A 15 -1.30 -8.31 27.26
CA ASN A 15 -0.76 -6.98 27.58
C ASN A 15 0.77 -6.88 27.40
N GLY A 16 1.43 -7.96 26.98
CA GLY A 16 2.88 -8.03 26.82
C GLY A 16 3.31 -8.05 25.35
N TRP A 17 4.59 -7.74 25.13
CA TRP A 17 5.24 -7.85 23.82
C TRP A 17 5.23 -9.28 23.26
N TYR A 18 5.30 -10.27 24.15
CA TYR A 18 5.25 -11.69 23.82
C TYR A 18 3.97 -12.29 24.38
N VAL A 19 3.03 -12.65 23.49
CA VAL A 19 1.81 -13.37 23.86
C VAL A 19 2.13 -14.86 23.89
N GLN A 20 2.52 -15.36 25.08
CA GLN A 20 3.07 -16.71 25.26
C GLN A 20 2.08 -17.86 25.03
N GLN A 21 0.78 -17.59 24.86
CA GLN A 21 -0.27 -18.62 24.79
C GLN A 21 -1.24 -18.43 23.62
N GLN A 22 -0.75 -17.94 22.49
CA GLN A 22 -1.54 -17.93 21.27
C GLN A 22 -1.41 -19.28 20.58
N PHE A 23 -2.52 -20.02 20.46
CA PHE A 23 -2.56 -21.32 19.79
C PHE A 23 -3.59 -21.36 18.68
N GLU A 24 -3.23 -22.04 17.60
CA GLU A 24 -4.15 -22.49 16.56
C GLU A 24 -4.49 -23.96 16.78
N LEU A 25 -5.77 -24.28 16.57
CA LEU A 25 -6.26 -25.65 16.57
C LEU A 25 -6.07 -26.27 15.20
N GLU A 26 -5.18 -27.25 15.09
CA GLU A 26 -4.95 -27.99 13.87
C GLU A 26 -5.70 -29.33 13.91
N ARG A 27 -6.80 -29.44 13.17
CA ARG A 27 -7.64 -30.64 13.13
C ARG A 27 -6.90 -31.81 12.47
N GLN A 28 -6.98 -32.98 13.10
CA GLN A 28 -6.41 -34.24 12.61
C GLN A 28 -7.50 -35.14 12.00
N ASP A 29 -7.09 -36.14 11.21
CA ASP A 29 -8.00 -37.07 10.52
C ASP A 29 -8.84 -37.91 11.49
N ASP A 30 -8.30 -38.20 12.68
CA ASP A 30 -8.98 -38.91 13.77
C ASP A 30 -10.03 -38.05 14.51
N GLY A 31 -10.19 -36.78 14.13
CA GLY A 31 -11.13 -35.84 14.73
C GLY A 31 -10.61 -35.08 15.95
N THR A 32 -9.38 -35.36 16.40
CA THR A 32 -8.69 -34.61 17.45
C THR A 32 -8.03 -33.35 16.90
N TYR A 33 -7.40 -32.57 17.78
CA TYR A 33 -6.67 -31.36 17.44
C TYR A 33 -5.27 -31.38 18.02
N LEU A 34 -4.30 -30.87 17.25
CA LEU A 34 -3.03 -30.43 17.80
C LEU A 34 -3.14 -28.94 18.15
N LEU A 35 -2.49 -28.52 19.23
CA LEU A 35 -2.38 -27.11 19.61
C LEU A 35 -1.05 -26.57 19.09
N ARG A 36 -1.08 -25.87 17.96
CA ARG A 36 0.10 -25.24 17.37
C ARG A 36 0.25 -23.83 17.91
N TYR A 37 1.35 -23.54 18.55
CA TYR A 37 1.71 -22.19 18.97
C TYR A 37 1.83 -21.26 17.77
N ALA A 38 1.10 -20.15 17.82
CA ALA A 38 1.00 -19.14 16.78
C ALA A 38 1.62 -17.79 17.22
N GLY A 39 2.27 -17.72 18.39
CA GLY A 39 2.89 -16.50 18.88
C GLY A 39 4.23 -16.12 18.19
N TYR A 40 4.81 -17.05 17.43
CA TYR A 40 6.01 -16.86 16.59
C TYR A 40 5.65 -17.14 15.13
N GLU A 41 5.50 -16.09 14.34
CA GLU A 41 5.16 -16.21 12.91
C GLU A 41 6.38 -15.98 12.01
N THR A 42 7.50 -15.49 12.54
CA THR A 42 8.78 -15.43 11.82
C THR A 42 9.56 -16.71 12.04
N THR A 43 9.61 -17.54 10.99
CA THR A 43 10.53 -18.68 10.92
C THR A 43 11.92 -18.13 10.64
N GLU A 44 12.67 -17.82 11.68
CA GLU A 44 14.07 -17.46 11.53
C GLU A 44 14.85 -18.71 11.12
N SER A 45 15.64 -18.63 10.05
CA SER A 45 16.39 -19.78 9.51
C SER A 45 17.38 -20.40 10.50
N TRP A 46 17.75 -19.67 11.54
CA TRP A 46 18.61 -20.08 12.65
C TRP A 46 17.82 -20.51 13.91
N TRP A 47 16.48 -20.51 13.84
CA TRP A 47 15.56 -20.84 14.93
C TRP A 47 14.52 -21.87 14.47
N SER A 48 14.80 -23.15 14.68
CA SER A 48 13.82 -24.23 14.58
C SER A 48 13.52 -24.74 15.98
N ASN A 49 12.49 -24.19 16.62
CA ASN A 49 12.03 -24.72 17.90
C ASN A 49 10.72 -25.46 17.68
N PRO A 50 10.45 -26.52 18.45
CA PRO A 50 9.13 -27.10 18.52
C PRO A 50 8.04 -26.06 18.78
N VAL A 51 6.88 -26.23 18.15
CA VAL A 51 5.75 -25.28 18.21
C VAL A 51 4.42 -25.95 18.53
N TYR A 52 4.38 -27.24 18.87
CA TYR A 52 3.13 -27.91 19.24
C TYR A 52 3.08 -28.15 20.73
N LEU A 53 1.92 -28.07 21.36
CA LEU A 53 1.77 -28.42 22.76
C LEU A 53 1.81 -29.95 22.92
N GLY A 54 2.62 -30.42 23.86
CA GLY A 54 2.71 -31.84 24.21
C GLY A 54 3.57 -32.07 25.45
N PRO A 55 3.69 -33.33 25.91
CA PRO A 55 4.46 -33.65 27.10
C PRO A 55 5.97 -33.47 26.86
N THR A 56 6.64 -32.69 27.71
CA THR A 56 8.11 -32.49 27.67
C THR A 56 8.85 -33.42 28.64
N GLY A 57 8.13 -34.17 29.47
CA GLY A 57 8.67 -35.10 30.45
C GLY A 57 7.68 -36.22 30.80
N PRO A 58 8.16 -37.25 31.51
CA PRO A 58 7.35 -38.42 31.89
C PRO A 58 6.27 -38.12 32.94
N ASP A 59 6.32 -36.95 33.58
CA ASP A 59 5.36 -36.48 34.58
C ASP A 59 4.11 -35.84 33.95
N GLY A 60 4.04 -35.75 32.61
CA GLY A 60 2.94 -35.13 31.89
C GLY A 60 3.01 -33.60 31.83
N THR A 61 4.13 -32.99 32.24
CA THR A 61 4.34 -31.54 32.10
C THR A 61 4.23 -31.14 30.63
N LEU A 62 3.36 -30.16 30.34
CA LEU A 62 3.14 -29.67 28.98
C LEU A 62 4.15 -28.58 28.62
N GLY A 63 4.71 -28.67 27.42
CA GLY A 63 5.54 -27.65 26.82
C GLY A 63 5.49 -27.72 25.30
N LEU A 64 6.34 -26.92 24.64
CA LEU A 64 6.45 -26.97 23.18
C LEU A 64 7.30 -28.17 22.74
N VAL A 65 6.72 -29.03 21.90
CA VAL A 65 7.32 -30.22 21.30
C VAL A 65 7.17 -30.24 19.77
N GLU A 66 7.97 -31.08 19.12
CA GLU A 66 7.90 -31.26 17.66
C GLU A 66 6.55 -31.85 17.27
N LYS A 67 6.10 -31.63 16.03
CA LYS A 67 4.78 -32.10 15.59
C LYS A 67 4.56 -33.60 15.84
N SER A 68 5.60 -34.40 15.61
CA SER A 68 5.57 -35.86 15.82
C SER A 68 5.37 -36.30 17.27
N ALA A 69 5.61 -35.41 18.24
CA ALA A 69 5.43 -35.63 19.67
C ALA A 69 4.25 -34.83 20.25
N ALA A 70 3.50 -34.14 19.40
CA ALA A 70 2.37 -33.32 19.82
C ALA A 70 1.28 -34.17 20.47
N ALA A 71 0.67 -33.65 21.53
CA ALA A 71 -0.48 -34.30 22.13
C ALA A 71 -1.73 -34.06 21.27
N HIS A 72 -2.58 -35.08 21.20
CA HIS A 72 -3.89 -35.01 20.57
C HIS A 72 -4.94 -34.60 21.61
N TYR A 73 -5.67 -33.52 21.32
CA TYR A 73 -6.67 -32.94 22.21
C TYR A 73 -8.07 -33.10 21.62
N SER A 74 -9.05 -33.49 22.42
CA SER A 74 -10.47 -33.30 22.10
C SER A 74 -10.89 -31.85 22.37
N LYS A 75 -11.97 -31.40 21.72
CA LYS A 75 -12.55 -30.07 21.93
C LYS A 75 -14.00 -30.19 22.38
N ASP A 76 -14.24 -29.87 23.64
CA ASP A 76 -15.58 -29.76 24.22
C ASP A 76 -15.93 -28.28 24.46
N VAL A 77 -17.02 -27.80 23.86
CA VAL A 77 -17.47 -26.41 24.01
C VAL A 77 -18.36 -26.30 25.25
N VAL A 78 -17.80 -25.83 26.37
CA VAL A 78 -18.55 -25.62 27.63
C VAL A 78 -19.39 -24.34 27.60
N ARG A 79 -18.88 -23.29 26.95
CA ARG A 79 -19.50 -21.97 26.84
C ARG A 79 -19.23 -21.40 25.46
N SER A 80 -20.25 -20.82 24.84
CA SER A 80 -20.16 -20.20 23.51
C SER A 80 -20.42 -18.71 23.61
N GLY A 81 -19.38 -17.90 23.41
CA GLY A 81 -19.51 -16.44 23.40
C GLY A 81 -20.44 -15.92 22.30
N VAL A 82 -20.56 -16.65 21.19
CA VAL A 82 -21.49 -16.30 20.10
C VAL A 82 -22.94 -16.49 20.55
N ASP A 83 -23.26 -17.61 21.19
CA ASP A 83 -24.64 -17.88 21.66
C ASP A 83 -25.05 -16.92 22.75
N GLU A 84 -24.12 -16.52 23.61
CA GLU A 84 -24.35 -15.50 24.63
C GLU A 84 -24.56 -14.11 24.05
N ALA A 85 -23.75 -13.72 23.05
CA ALA A 85 -23.95 -12.47 22.34
C ALA A 85 -25.32 -12.44 21.66
N VAL A 86 -25.72 -13.55 21.02
CA VAL A 86 -27.05 -13.72 20.42
C VAL A 86 -28.16 -13.58 21.47
N ALA A 87 -28.03 -14.25 22.62
CA ALA A 87 -29.00 -14.16 23.69
C ALA A 87 -29.11 -12.74 24.26
N ALA A 88 -28.00 -12.04 24.41
CA ALA A 88 -27.95 -10.68 24.96
C ALA A 88 -28.66 -9.64 24.08
N VAL A 89 -28.66 -9.81 22.76
CA VAL A 89 -29.26 -8.85 21.80
C VAL A 89 -30.72 -9.14 21.45
N ARG A 90 -31.23 -10.34 21.77
CA ARG A 90 -32.63 -10.72 21.49
C ARG A 90 -33.59 -9.80 22.23
N GLY A 91 -34.56 -9.26 21.49
CA GLY A 91 -35.56 -8.34 22.04
C GLY A 91 -35.03 -6.95 22.43
N LYS A 92 -33.77 -6.62 22.09
CA LYS A 92 -33.21 -5.28 22.27
C LYS A 92 -33.48 -4.40 21.05
N ASP A 93 -33.57 -3.09 21.24
CA ASP A 93 -33.84 -2.15 20.15
C ASP A 93 -32.73 -2.11 19.10
N THR A 94 -31.47 -2.19 19.54
CA THR A 94 -30.28 -2.11 18.70
C THR A 94 -29.20 -3.02 19.29
N ALA A 95 -28.39 -3.63 18.43
CA ALA A 95 -27.16 -4.33 18.82
C ALA A 95 -25.94 -3.56 18.32
N VAL A 96 -24.91 -3.41 19.16
CA VAL A 96 -23.61 -2.85 18.75
C VAL A 96 -22.57 -3.95 18.90
N VAL A 97 -21.93 -4.34 17.80
CA VAL A 97 -20.90 -5.38 17.77
C VAL A 97 -19.57 -4.75 17.41
N VAL A 98 -18.58 -4.87 18.30
CA VAL A 98 -17.22 -4.35 18.09
C VAL A 98 -16.32 -5.49 17.62
N VAL A 99 -15.67 -5.31 16.48
CA VAL A 99 -14.76 -6.25 15.82
C VAL A 99 -13.53 -5.51 15.32
N GLY A 100 -12.48 -6.23 14.91
CA GLY A 100 -11.28 -5.59 14.35
C GLY A 100 -9.98 -6.32 14.72
N SER A 101 -8.91 -5.54 14.92
CA SER A 101 -7.58 -6.07 15.23
C SER A 101 -7.16 -5.75 16.65
N MET A 102 -6.40 -6.66 17.29
CA MET A 102 -5.77 -6.41 18.58
C MET A 102 -4.27 -6.12 18.36
N PRO A 103 -3.74 -4.95 18.79
CA PRO A 103 -2.33 -4.59 18.60
C PRO A 103 -1.30 -5.55 19.20
N ALA A 104 -1.71 -6.43 20.13
CA ALA A 104 -0.85 -7.47 20.70
C ALA A 104 -0.93 -8.81 19.94
N ILE A 105 -1.89 -9.00 19.03
CA ILE A 105 -2.15 -10.25 18.33
C ILE A 105 -1.93 -10.05 16.82
N ASN A 106 -2.94 -9.56 16.10
CA ASN A 106 -3.01 -9.55 14.64
C ASN A 106 -2.76 -8.15 14.02
N GLY A 107 -2.16 -7.23 14.77
CA GLY A 107 -1.78 -5.89 14.30
C GLY A 107 -0.53 -5.37 15.02
N ARG A 108 0.43 -6.26 15.28
CA ARG A 108 1.57 -6.03 16.16
C ARG A 108 2.83 -5.61 15.41
N GLU A 109 3.76 -4.99 16.12
CA GLU A 109 5.07 -4.60 15.57
C GLU A 109 5.89 -5.83 15.12
N ALA A 110 6.73 -5.63 14.10
CA ALA A 110 7.61 -6.63 13.48
C ALA A 110 6.88 -7.80 12.79
N HIS A 111 5.55 -7.74 12.65
CA HIS A 111 4.75 -8.80 12.05
C HIS A 111 3.75 -8.20 11.08
N ASP A 112 3.98 -8.44 9.79
CA ASP A 112 3.01 -8.09 8.76
C ASP A 112 1.84 -9.07 8.79
N ARG A 113 0.62 -8.54 8.63
CA ARG A 113 -0.57 -9.40 8.49
C ARG A 113 -0.46 -10.22 7.21
N THR A 114 -0.75 -11.51 7.30
CA THR A 114 -0.80 -12.44 6.17
C THR A 114 -2.13 -12.38 5.40
N ASP A 115 -3.16 -11.78 5.99
CA ASP A 115 -4.47 -11.52 5.39
C ASP A 115 -5.03 -10.14 5.76
N MET A 116 -5.91 -9.61 4.93
CA MET A 116 -6.56 -8.30 5.13
C MET A 116 -7.97 -8.41 5.74
N GLY A 117 -8.55 -9.60 5.89
CA GLY A 117 -9.91 -9.81 6.38
C GLY A 117 -10.05 -9.61 7.89
N LEU A 118 -11.31 -9.62 8.34
CA LEU A 118 -11.60 -9.89 9.75
C LEU A 118 -11.34 -11.37 10.03
N ALA A 119 -11.03 -11.70 11.28
CA ALA A 119 -10.95 -13.10 11.67
C ALA A 119 -12.30 -13.79 11.38
N PRO A 120 -12.33 -15.01 10.80
CA PRO A 120 -13.58 -15.69 10.45
C PRO A 120 -14.58 -15.81 11.61
N SER A 121 -14.08 -15.96 12.84
CA SER A 121 -14.90 -15.99 14.06
C SER A 121 -15.61 -14.67 14.35
N GLN A 122 -14.99 -13.52 14.04
CA GLN A 122 -15.61 -12.21 14.18
C GLN A 122 -16.71 -12.01 13.13
N GLU A 123 -16.51 -12.43 11.89
CA GLU A 123 -17.57 -12.39 10.87
C GLU A 123 -18.76 -13.28 11.25
N ALA A 124 -18.49 -14.50 11.74
CA ALA A 124 -19.52 -15.41 12.22
C ALA A 124 -20.33 -14.81 13.39
N LEU A 125 -19.64 -14.17 14.35
CA LEU A 125 -20.28 -13.45 15.45
C LEU A 125 -21.23 -12.35 14.93
N VAL A 126 -20.76 -11.50 14.02
CA VAL A 126 -21.58 -10.41 13.48
C VAL A 126 -22.82 -10.97 12.76
N ARG A 127 -22.66 -12.01 11.93
CA ARG A 127 -23.78 -12.63 11.22
C ARG A 127 -24.80 -13.26 12.18
N ALA A 128 -24.34 -13.94 13.23
CA ALA A 128 -25.21 -14.54 14.23
C ALA A 128 -25.99 -13.47 15.02
N VAL A 129 -25.31 -12.42 15.49
CA VAL A 129 -25.93 -11.29 16.19
C VAL A 129 -26.94 -10.58 15.30
N ARG A 130 -26.59 -10.30 14.04
CA ARG A 130 -27.49 -9.69 13.06
C ARG A 130 -28.73 -10.54 12.80
N ALA A 131 -28.58 -11.86 12.70
CA ALA A 131 -29.72 -12.75 12.50
C ALA A 131 -30.71 -12.69 13.67
N ALA A 132 -30.22 -12.50 14.90
CA ALA A 132 -31.05 -12.34 16.09
C ALA A 132 -31.56 -10.90 16.28
N ASN A 133 -30.83 -9.90 15.78
CA ASN A 133 -31.22 -8.49 15.81
C ASN A 133 -30.84 -7.77 14.51
N PRO A 134 -31.79 -7.54 13.58
CA PRO A 134 -31.50 -6.91 12.29
C PRO A 134 -31.06 -5.44 12.40
N LYS A 135 -31.30 -4.78 13.55
CA LYS A 135 -30.83 -3.41 13.85
C LYS A 135 -29.43 -3.46 14.47
N THR A 136 -28.50 -4.13 13.79
CA THR A 136 -27.10 -4.26 14.23
C THR A 136 -26.23 -3.15 13.64
N VAL A 137 -25.46 -2.49 14.51
CA VAL A 137 -24.36 -1.59 14.15
C VAL A 137 -23.05 -2.34 14.36
N VAL A 138 -22.17 -2.33 13.36
CA VAL A 138 -20.83 -2.90 13.49
C VAL A 138 -19.81 -1.78 13.67
N VAL A 139 -19.01 -1.87 14.71
CA VAL A 139 -17.84 -1.01 14.93
C VAL A 139 -16.60 -1.82 14.57
N VAL A 140 -15.83 -1.32 13.61
CA VAL A 140 -14.53 -1.89 13.21
C VAL A 140 -13.44 -1.06 13.86
N GLU A 141 -12.75 -1.63 14.83
CA GLU A 141 -11.61 -1.03 15.54
C GLU A 141 -10.29 -1.61 15.03
N ASN A 142 -9.60 -0.85 14.17
CA ASN A 142 -8.30 -1.23 13.64
C ASN A 142 -7.54 -0.04 13.03
N SER A 143 -6.22 -0.17 12.89
CA SER A 143 -5.35 0.90 12.35
C SER A 143 -5.02 0.76 10.86
N TYR A 144 -5.48 -0.31 10.21
CA TYR A 144 -5.08 -0.67 8.85
C TYR A 144 -6.28 -1.04 7.97
N PRO A 145 -6.17 -0.92 6.64
CA PRO A 145 -7.23 -1.33 5.73
C PRO A 145 -7.64 -2.78 5.94
N THR A 146 -8.94 -3.03 6.03
CA THR A 146 -9.51 -4.37 6.19
C THR A 146 -10.53 -4.65 5.11
N THR A 147 -10.44 -5.84 4.51
CA THR A 147 -11.39 -6.31 3.51
C THR A 147 -12.61 -6.86 4.23
N LEU A 148 -13.70 -6.10 4.24
CA LEU A 148 -14.97 -6.49 4.87
C LEU A 148 -15.90 -7.28 3.94
N GLY A 149 -15.49 -7.54 2.69
CA GLY A 149 -16.22 -8.37 1.75
C GLY A 149 -17.71 -8.01 1.59
N THR A 150 -18.58 -8.99 1.82
CA THR A 150 -20.04 -8.84 1.77
C THR A 150 -20.61 -8.24 3.06
N LEU A 151 -19.89 -8.31 4.18
CA LEU A 151 -20.36 -7.87 5.50
C LEU A 151 -20.85 -6.43 5.49
N GLN A 152 -20.12 -5.53 4.81
CA GLN A 152 -20.49 -4.12 4.65
C GLN A 152 -21.87 -3.89 3.98
N LYS A 153 -22.39 -4.87 3.23
CA LYS A 153 -23.73 -4.81 2.61
C LYS A 153 -24.79 -5.51 3.44
N GLU A 154 -24.36 -6.43 4.31
CA GLU A 154 -25.24 -7.22 5.16
C GLU A 154 -25.73 -6.38 6.35
N VAL A 155 -24.89 -5.48 6.88
CA VAL A 155 -25.19 -4.71 8.10
C VAL A 155 -25.74 -3.31 7.80
N PRO A 156 -26.75 -2.83 8.56
CA PRO A 156 -27.34 -1.50 8.36
C PRO A 156 -26.36 -0.33 8.53
N ALA A 157 -25.40 -0.47 9.44
CA ALA A 157 -24.44 0.57 9.77
C ALA A 157 -23.08 -0.03 10.09
N LEU A 158 -22.04 0.63 9.57
CA LEU A 158 -20.65 0.32 9.87
C LEU A 158 -19.94 1.61 10.28
N LEU A 159 -19.34 1.60 11.47
CA LEU A 159 -18.50 2.66 11.99
C LEU A 159 -17.07 2.15 12.07
N TRP A 160 -16.10 2.97 11.67
CA TRP A 160 -14.68 2.64 11.79
C TRP A 160 -14.00 3.60 12.75
N THR A 161 -13.17 3.05 13.62
CA THR A 161 -12.24 3.80 14.47
C THR A 161 -10.86 3.15 14.41
N THR A 162 -9.82 3.97 14.53
CA THR A 162 -8.49 3.47 14.89
C THR A 162 -8.45 3.10 16.36
N HIS A 163 -7.35 2.49 16.80
CA HIS A 163 -6.99 2.41 18.22
C HIS A 163 -6.78 3.83 18.76
N ALA A 164 -7.83 4.43 19.32
CA ALA A 164 -7.93 5.88 19.58
C ALA A 164 -7.50 6.30 20.99
N GLY A 165 -6.74 5.44 21.68
CA GLY A 165 -6.20 5.69 23.00
C GLY A 165 -7.23 5.56 24.13
N GLN A 166 -6.94 6.17 25.28
CA GLN A 166 -7.69 5.95 26.52
C GLN A 166 -9.16 6.39 26.47
N GLU A 167 -9.51 7.33 25.58
CA GLU A 167 -10.88 7.87 25.43
C GLU A 167 -11.67 7.18 24.30
N THR A 168 -11.17 6.08 23.73
CA THR A 168 -11.81 5.40 22.58
C THR A 168 -13.28 5.07 22.84
N GLY A 169 -13.60 4.56 24.04
CA GLY A 169 -14.97 4.21 24.42
C GLY A 169 -15.91 5.42 24.46
N ASN A 170 -15.46 6.53 25.06
CA ASN A 170 -16.25 7.76 25.14
C ASN A 170 -16.46 8.39 23.76
N ALA A 171 -15.39 8.51 22.97
CA ALA A 171 -15.48 9.02 21.60
C ALA A 171 -16.41 8.19 20.71
N LEU A 172 -16.37 6.86 20.86
CA LEU A 172 -17.28 5.95 20.16
C LEU A 172 -18.74 6.17 20.59
N ALA A 173 -19.00 6.32 21.89
CA ALA A 173 -20.34 6.58 22.41
C ALA A 173 -20.90 7.91 21.86
N ASP A 174 -20.13 9.00 21.92
CA ASP A 174 -20.56 10.31 21.42
C ASP A 174 -20.98 10.28 19.94
N VAL A 175 -20.27 9.50 19.12
CA VAL A 175 -20.61 9.31 17.71
C VAL A 175 -21.86 8.44 17.56
N LEU A 176 -21.96 7.32 18.27
CA LEU A 176 -23.11 6.41 18.17
C LEU A 176 -24.42 7.07 18.59
N TYR A 177 -24.39 7.90 19.64
CA TYR A 177 -25.55 8.64 20.12
C TYR A 177 -25.80 9.95 19.35
N GLY A 178 -24.82 10.39 18.56
CA GLY A 178 -24.93 11.56 17.70
C GLY A 178 -24.71 12.89 18.41
N ASP A 179 -24.12 12.87 19.61
CA ASP A 179 -23.57 14.03 20.31
C ASP A 179 -22.44 14.65 19.48
N THR A 180 -21.67 13.81 18.78
CA THR A 180 -20.71 14.21 17.75
C THR A 180 -21.12 13.67 16.38
N ASN A 181 -21.16 14.55 15.38
CA ASN A 181 -21.33 14.14 13.98
C ASN A 181 -20.00 13.63 13.40
N PRO A 182 -19.92 12.40 12.84
CA PRO A 182 -18.68 11.87 12.31
C PRO A 182 -18.16 12.71 11.14
N ALA A 183 -16.89 13.09 11.24
CA ALA A 183 -16.18 13.91 10.27
C ALA A 183 -14.78 13.38 9.92
N GLY A 184 -14.50 12.13 10.30
CA GLY A 184 -13.28 11.42 9.89
C GLY A 184 -13.25 11.17 8.38
N ARG A 185 -12.05 11.15 7.80
CA ARG A 185 -11.82 10.77 6.40
C ARG A 185 -10.67 9.77 6.35
N LEU A 186 -10.83 8.71 5.57
CA LEU A 186 -9.80 7.68 5.40
C LEU A 186 -8.50 8.28 4.86
N THR A 187 -7.40 8.07 5.57
CA THR A 187 -6.05 8.41 5.10
C THR A 187 -5.44 7.30 4.24
N GLN A 188 -6.16 6.19 4.07
CA GLN A 188 -5.71 4.97 3.40
C GLN A 188 -6.79 4.48 2.45
N THR A 189 -6.41 3.87 1.33
CA THR A 189 -7.35 3.19 0.44
C THR A 189 -7.66 1.80 0.99
N TRP A 190 -8.94 1.49 1.19
CA TRP A 190 -9.38 0.15 1.53
C TRP A 190 -9.73 -0.58 0.24
N TYR A 191 -8.97 -1.62 -0.07
CA TYR A 191 -9.16 -2.45 -1.26
C TYR A 191 -10.29 -3.45 -1.02
N ARG A 192 -10.85 -4.01 -2.10
CA ARG A 192 -11.89 -5.05 -1.95
C ARG A 192 -11.30 -6.41 -1.62
N SER A 193 -10.09 -6.68 -2.12
CA SER A 193 -9.40 -7.95 -1.97
C SER A 193 -7.90 -7.70 -1.89
N ALA A 194 -7.17 -8.57 -1.18
CA ALA A 194 -5.71 -8.59 -1.23
C ALA A 194 -5.20 -8.90 -2.65
N SER A 195 -6.00 -9.57 -3.49
CA SER A 195 -5.67 -9.81 -4.90
C SER A 195 -5.66 -8.53 -5.77
N ASP A 196 -6.19 -7.41 -5.26
CA ASP A 196 -6.08 -6.11 -5.92
C ASP A 196 -4.67 -5.48 -5.73
N LEU A 197 -3.81 -6.11 -4.92
CA LEU A 197 -2.49 -5.61 -4.55
C LEU A 197 -1.38 -6.51 -5.13
N PRO A 198 -0.21 -5.94 -5.46
CA PRO A 198 0.96 -6.73 -5.80
C PRO A 198 1.52 -7.43 -4.54
N SER A 199 2.61 -8.17 -4.72
CA SER A 199 3.40 -8.70 -3.59
C SER A 199 3.70 -7.59 -2.57
N ILE A 200 3.72 -7.95 -1.28
CA ILE A 200 4.07 -7.01 -0.19
C ILE A 200 5.46 -6.40 -0.37
N LEU A 201 6.36 -7.10 -1.08
CA LEU A 201 7.73 -6.67 -1.36
C LEU A 201 7.85 -5.83 -2.65
N ASP A 202 6.74 -5.56 -3.34
CA ASP A 202 6.71 -4.69 -4.51
C ASP A 202 6.48 -3.23 -4.10
N TYR A 203 7.56 -2.45 -4.13
CA TYR A 203 7.56 -1.03 -3.79
C TYR A 203 7.36 -0.09 -5.00
N ASP A 204 7.12 -0.62 -6.20
CA ASP A 204 6.84 0.21 -7.37
C ASP A 204 5.37 0.65 -7.39
N ILE A 205 5.12 1.80 -6.77
CA ILE A 205 3.77 2.37 -6.67
C ILE A 205 3.18 2.70 -8.04
N ILE A 206 4.00 3.09 -9.01
CA ILE A 206 3.55 3.60 -10.31
C ILE A 206 3.25 2.43 -11.24
N LYS A 207 4.18 1.49 -11.40
CA LYS A 207 4.03 0.34 -12.31
C LYS A 207 2.97 -0.62 -11.81
N SER A 208 2.92 -0.85 -10.50
CA SER A 208 1.98 -1.77 -9.87
C SER A 208 0.64 -1.12 -9.50
N ASP A 209 0.37 0.07 -10.06
CA ASP A 209 -0.90 0.80 -9.95
C ASP A 209 -1.41 0.90 -8.50
N ARG A 210 -0.52 1.19 -7.54
CA ARG A 210 -0.86 1.22 -6.10
C ARG A 210 -1.39 2.58 -5.68
N THR A 211 -2.07 2.59 -4.52
CA THR A 211 -2.69 3.78 -3.89
C THR A 211 -3.80 4.39 -4.73
N TYR A 212 -4.58 5.32 -4.16
CA TYR A 212 -5.59 6.06 -4.93
C TYR A 212 -5.02 6.84 -6.14
N GLN A 213 -3.71 7.08 -6.17
CA GLN A 213 -3.06 7.82 -7.26
C GLN A 213 -3.01 7.02 -8.56
N TYR A 214 -2.80 5.70 -8.51
CA TYR A 214 -2.62 4.88 -9.72
C TYR A 214 -3.60 3.70 -9.80
N PHE A 215 -4.27 3.35 -8.71
CA PHE A 215 -5.20 2.23 -8.68
C PHE A 215 -6.37 2.43 -9.64
N LYS A 216 -6.46 1.54 -10.63
CA LYS A 216 -7.50 1.54 -11.67
C LYS A 216 -8.73 0.74 -11.26
N GLY A 217 -8.62 -0.09 -10.23
CA GLY A 217 -9.74 -0.82 -9.68
C GLY A 217 -10.69 0.08 -8.89
N ARG A 218 -11.88 -0.44 -8.58
CA ARG A 218 -12.79 0.22 -7.63
C ARG A 218 -12.34 -0.11 -6.20
N PRO A 219 -12.12 0.85 -5.28
CA PRO A 219 -11.84 0.51 -3.89
C PRO A 219 -13.09 0.00 -3.15
N LEU A 220 -12.91 -0.62 -1.98
CA LEU A 220 -13.97 -0.87 -1.01
C LEU A 220 -14.38 0.46 -0.36
N TYR A 221 -13.40 1.15 0.23
CA TYR A 221 -13.54 2.54 0.66
C TYR A 221 -12.37 3.37 0.13
N PRO A 222 -12.63 4.45 -0.61
CA PRO A 222 -11.60 5.25 -1.25
C PRO A 222 -10.80 6.11 -0.26
N PHE A 223 -9.59 6.52 -0.66
CA PHE A 223 -8.87 7.57 0.06
C PHE A 223 -9.74 8.82 0.20
N GLY A 224 -9.71 9.43 1.39
CA GLY A 224 -10.48 10.60 1.75
C GLY A 224 -11.96 10.32 2.01
N TYR A 225 -12.43 9.07 2.03
CA TYR A 225 -13.83 8.73 2.25
C TYR A 225 -14.23 8.82 3.73
N GLY A 226 -15.45 9.28 3.99
CA GLY A 226 -16.11 9.23 5.29
C GLY A 226 -17.50 9.83 5.20
N LEU A 227 -18.46 9.22 5.89
CA LEU A 227 -19.84 9.69 5.93
C LEU A 227 -20.02 10.76 7.02
N SER A 228 -21.23 11.32 7.08
CA SER A 228 -21.68 12.29 8.08
C SER A 228 -23.16 12.06 8.37
N TYR A 229 -23.63 12.49 9.54
CA TYR A 229 -25.08 12.56 9.85
C TYR A 229 -25.80 13.73 9.18
N THR A 230 -25.08 14.52 8.37
CA THR A 230 -25.65 15.57 7.52
C THR A 230 -25.10 15.47 6.09
N THR A 231 -25.61 16.29 5.18
CA THR A 231 -25.22 16.28 3.76
C THR A 231 -24.69 17.64 3.32
N PHE A 232 -23.71 17.66 2.42
CA PHE A 232 -23.07 18.89 1.96
C PHE A 232 -23.15 19.06 0.44
N ARG A 233 -23.42 20.29 -0.01
CA ARG A 233 -23.38 20.67 -1.43
C ARG A 233 -22.16 21.54 -1.71
N TYR A 234 -21.52 21.29 -2.85
CA TYR A 234 -20.29 21.97 -3.28
C TYR A 234 -20.60 22.92 -4.45
N GLY A 235 -20.09 24.14 -4.39
CA GLY A 235 -20.10 25.09 -5.50
C GLY A 235 -18.99 24.81 -6.52
N ALA A 236 -18.98 25.59 -7.60
CA ALA A 236 -17.90 25.55 -8.59
C ALA A 236 -16.59 26.13 -8.03
N PRO A 237 -15.42 25.52 -8.27
CA PRO A 237 -14.14 26.07 -7.86
C PRO A 237 -13.82 27.35 -8.64
N LYS A 238 -13.70 28.47 -7.92
CA LYS A 238 -13.30 29.76 -8.48
C LYS A 238 -11.81 29.94 -8.30
N ARG A 239 -11.10 30.26 -9.38
CA ARG A 239 -9.68 30.59 -9.29
C ARG A 239 -9.49 31.91 -8.55
N VAL A 240 -8.59 31.93 -7.58
CA VAL A 240 -8.14 33.13 -6.87
C VAL A 240 -6.63 33.15 -6.82
N ASP A 241 -6.06 34.25 -6.29
CA ASP A 241 -4.63 34.29 -6.04
C ASP A 241 -4.21 33.16 -5.09
N GLY A 242 -3.15 32.43 -5.44
CA GLY A 242 -2.61 31.33 -4.66
C GLY A 242 -3.48 30.07 -4.53
N GLY A 243 -4.60 29.92 -5.26
CA GLY A 243 -5.39 28.68 -5.21
C GLY A 243 -6.84 28.81 -5.69
N TYR A 244 -7.75 28.11 -5.03
CA TYR A 244 -9.16 28.04 -5.38
C TYR A 244 -10.07 28.33 -4.20
N GLU A 245 -11.19 28.99 -4.45
CA GLU A 245 -12.29 29.13 -3.50
C GLU A 245 -13.48 28.27 -3.89
N VAL A 246 -14.12 27.66 -2.89
CA VAL A 246 -15.29 26.78 -3.08
C VAL A 246 -16.32 27.07 -2.01
N ALA A 247 -17.55 27.38 -2.40
CA ALA A 247 -18.67 27.49 -1.46
C ALA A 247 -19.17 26.10 -1.05
N ILE A 248 -19.34 25.88 0.24
CA ILE A 248 -19.85 24.62 0.83
C ILE A 248 -21.10 24.95 1.63
N THR A 249 -22.20 24.30 1.29
CA THR A 249 -23.47 24.43 2.02
C THR A 249 -23.78 23.16 2.78
N ASN A 250 -24.09 23.25 4.07
CA ASN A 250 -24.73 22.15 4.79
C ASN A 250 -26.22 22.12 4.43
N THR A 251 -26.65 21.03 3.82
CA THR A 251 -28.00 20.83 3.27
C THR A 251 -28.87 19.93 4.12
N GLY A 252 -28.32 19.34 5.18
CA GLY A 252 -29.07 18.48 6.09
C GLY A 252 -29.58 19.23 7.31
N LYS A 253 -30.01 18.45 8.31
CA LYS A 253 -30.68 18.95 9.52
C LYS A 253 -29.79 18.99 10.76
N ARG A 254 -28.54 18.51 10.65
CA ARG A 254 -27.57 18.48 11.76
C ARG A 254 -26.38 19.36 11.44
N ALA A 255 -25.81 19.99 12.46
CA ALA A 255 -24.49 20.60 12.33
C ALA A 255 -23.46 19.50 12.02
N GLY A 256 -22.40 19.86 11.30
CA GLY A 256 -21.35 18.91 10.98
C GLY A 256 -20.16 19.57 10.29
N ASP A 257 -19.07 18.82 10.26
CA ASP A 257 -17.83 19.20 9.60
C ASP A 257 -17.72 18.50 8.24
N GLU A 258 -17.34 19.26 7.22
CA GLU A 258 -16.94 18.73 5.92
C GLU A 258 -15.44 18.92 5.71
N VAL A 259 -14.80 17.96 5.04
CA VAL A 259 -13.40 18.04 4.61
C VAL A 259 -13.37 18.11 3.09
N VAL A 260 -13.27 19.33 2.58
CA VAL A 260 -13.18 19.64 1.15
C VAL A 260 -11.79 19.27 0.65
N GLN A 261 -11.71 18.43 -0.37
CA GLN A 261 -10.45 17.93 -0.91
C GLN A 261 -10.28 18.42 -2.35
N LEU A 262 -9.12 18.99 -2.66
CA LEU A 262 -8.73 19.42 -4.00
C LEU A 262 -7.63 18.50 -4.53
N TYR A 263 -7.92 17.87 -5.65
CA TYR A 263 -7.01 17.04 -6.39
C TYR A 263 -6.64 17.67 -7.74
N THR A 264 -5.47 17.29 -8.25
CA THR A 264 -5.04 17.66 -9.61
C THR A 264 -4.68 16.43 -10.42
N HIS A 265 -4.92 16.48 -11.73
CA HIS A 265 -4.46 15.48 -12.70
C HIS A 265 -3.85 16.20 -13.91
N GLN A 266 -2.61 15.88 -14.24
CA GLN A 266 -1.95 16.41 -15.43
C GLN A 266 -2.33 15.56 -16.65
N ARG A 267 -2.96 16.18 -17.65
CA ARG A 267 -3.52 15.44 -18.81
C ARG A 267 -2.46 14.80 -19.71
N ALA A 268 -1.29 15.41 -19.79
CA ALA A 268 -0.18 14.94 -20.62
C ALA A 268 1.14 15.28 -19.96
N SER A 269 2.04 14.31 -19.94
CA SER A 269 3.41 14.42 -19.42
C SER A 269 4.26 13.36 -20.13
N ARG A 270 5.57 13.56 -20.11
CA ARG A 270 6.53 12.50 -20.43
C ARG A 270 6.36 11.28 -19.50
N ASP A 271 6.12 11.55 -18.22
CA ASP A 271 6.06 10.53 -17.18
C ASP A 271 4.62 10.06 -16.95
N LYS A 272 4.47 8.83 -16.45
CA LYS A 272 3.15 8.30 -16.10
C LYS A 272 2.55 9.13 -14.96
N GLN A 273 1.48 9.86 -15.26
CA GLN A 273 0.82 10.71 -14.28
C GLN A 273 -0.17 9.92 -13.41
N PRO A 274 -0.29 10.27 -12.12
CA PRO A 274 -1.40 9.84 -11.28
C PRO A 274 -2.75 10.14 -11.93
N LEU A 275 -3.73 9.27 -11.71
CA LEU A 275 -5.14 9.52 -12.01
C LEU A 275 -5.65 10.79 -11.32
N LYS A 276 -5.11 11.09 -10.13
CA LYS A 276 -5.28 12.34 -9.38
C LYS A 276 -4.34 12.37 -8.18
N GLN A 277 -3.92 13.56 -7.77
CA GLN A 277 -3.13 13.80 -6.55
C GLN A 277 -3.77 14.87 -5.68
N LEU A 278 -3.92 14.58 -4.38
CA LEU A 278 -4.36 15.58 -3.40
C LEU A 278 -3.31 16.70 -3.34
N LYS A 279 -3.75 17.95 -3.50
CA LYS A 279 -2.88 19.14 -3.39
C LYS A 279 -3.28 20.07 -2.26
N ALA A 280 -4.56 20.08 -1.88
CA ALA A 280 -5.04 20.86 -0.74
C ALA A 280 -6.28 20.21 -0.13
N TYR A 281 -6.53 20.49 1.15
CA TYR A 281 -7.78 20.21 1.80
C TYR A 281 -8.12 21.30 2.81
N ALA A 282 -9.40 21.44 3.15
CA ALA A 282 -9.87 22.34 4.19
C ALA A 282 -11.02 21.68 4.95
N ARG A 283 -10.97 21.71 6.29
CA ARG A 283 -12.10 21.34 7.15
C ARG A 283 -12.94 22.57 7.44
N VAL A 284 -14.26 22.44 7.37
CA VAL A 284 -15.20 23.53 7.65
C VAL A 284 -16.41 23.03 8.43
N SER A 285 -16.70 23.70 9.55
CA SER A 285 -17.87 23.44 10.38
C SER A 285 -19.06 24.29 9.93
N LEU A 286 -20.22 23.66 9.76
CA LEU A 286 -21.42 24.30 9.21
C LEU A 286 -22.68 23.91 10.00
N LYS A 287 -23.48 24.91 10.40
CA LYS A 287 -24.84 24.72 10.88
C LYS A 287 -25.78 24.30 9.75
N PRO A 288 -26.95 23.69 10.03
CA PRO A 288 -27.96 23.40 9.01
C PRO A 288 -28.29 24.63 8.14
N GLY A 289 -28.24 24.49 6.82
CA GLY A 289 -28.50 25.57 5.85
C GLY A 289 -27.35 26.57 5.66
N GLU A 290 -26.32 26.56 6.51
CA GLU A 290 -25.20 27.50 6.44
C GLU A 290 -24.35 27.25 5.18
N THR A 291 -23.85 28.33 4.58
CA THR A 291 -22.86 28.28 3.50
C THR A 291 -21.60 29.02 3.90
N LYS A 292 -20.43 28.39 3.74
CA LYS A 292 -19.12 29.04 3.90
C LYS A 292 -18.26 28.81 2.67
N THR A 293 -17.42 29.78 2.34
CA THR A 293 -16.40 29.64 1.30
C THR A 293 -15.10 29.15 1.92
N VAL A 294 -14.56 28.05 1.42
CA VAL A 294 -13.24 27.54 1.80
C VAL A 294 -12.19 27.95 0.77
N ARG A 295 -10.96 28.25 1.22
CA ARG A 295 -9.81 28.54 0.36
C ARG A 295 -8.84 27.36 0.36
N LEU A 296 -8.53 26.84 -0.83
CA LEU A 296 -7.69 25.68 -1.07
C LEU A 296 -6.41 26.15 -1.78
N LYS A 297 -5.31 26.22 -1.04
CA LYS A 297 -4.03 26.76 -1.54
C LYS A 297 -3.34 25.77 -2.46
N VAL A 298 -3.13 26.15 -3.71
CA VAL A 298 -2.35 25.37 -4.70
C VAL A 298 -1.63 26.33 -5.64
N ARG A 299 -0.30 26.29 -5.63
CA ARG A 299 0.61 27.08 -6.45
C ARG A 299 1.17 26.21 -7.59
N PRO A 300 1.67 26.81 -8.70
CA PRO A 300 2.32 26.04 -9.76
C PRO A 300 3.42 25.11 -9.24
N SER A 301 4.22 25.57 -8.27
CA SER A 301 5.29 24.78 -7.64
C SER A 301 4.79 23.50 -6.97
N ASP A 302 3.53 23.48 -6.50
CA ASP A 302 2.95 22.33 -5.82
C ASP A 302 2.57 21.21 -6.83
N LEU A 303 2.65 21.50 -8.14
CA LEU A 303 2.47 20.53 -9.23
C LEU A 303 3.78 19.86 -9.66
N ALA A 304 4.90 20.19 -9.01
CA ALA A 304 6.19 19.67 -9.43
C ALA A 304 6.27 18.13 -9.29
N HIS A 305 6.89 17.50 -10.26
CA HIS A 305 7.32 16.09 -10.20
C HIS A 305 8.83 16.00 -10.47
N TRP A 306 9.43 14.86 -10.12
CA TRP A 306 10.85 14.64 -10.29
C TRP A 306 11.16 14.11 -11.70
N ASP A 307 11.93 14.88 -12.47
CA ASP A 307 12.41 14.46 -13.79
C ASP A 307 13.76 13.76 -13.66
N VAL A 308 13.74 12.44 -13.84
CA VAL A 308 14.93 11.58 -13.76
C VAL A 308 15.92 11.79 -14.90
N THR A 309 15.53 12.45 -15.99
CA THR A 309 16.43 12.74 -17.13
C THR A 309 17.40 13.88 -16.84
N ARG A 310 17.01 14.80 -15.98
CA ARG A 310 17.77 16.01 -15.62
C ARG A 310 18.03 16.11 -14.11
N SER A 311 17.57 15.14 -13.33
CA SER A 311 17.71 15.05 -11.87
C SER A 311 17.27 16.32 -11.14
N LYS A 312 16.07 16.82 -11.47
CA LYS A 312 15.50 18.02 -10.84
C LYS A 312 13.98 17.96 -10.77
N TRP A 313 13.41 18.74 -9.86
CA TRP A 313 11.97 19.02 -9.85
C TRP A 313 11.57 19.88 -11.04
N VAL A 314 10.47 19.51 -11.70
CA VAL A 314 9.92 20.21 -12.86
C VAL A 314 8.43 20.45 -12.69
N VAL A 315 7.97 21.62 -13.12
CA VAL A 315 6.57 21.88 -13.44
C VAL A 315 6.48 21.96 -14.96
N GLU A 316 5.72 21.08 -15.57
CA GLU A 316 5.54 21.07 -17.02
C GLU A 316 4.51 22.11 -17.48
N SER A 317 4.73 22.67 -18.66
CA SER A 317 3.66 23.38 -19.37
C SER A 317 2.57 22.39 -19.78
N GLY A 318 1.32 22.68 -19.41
CA GLY A 318 0.22 21.77 -19.72
C GLY A 318 -1.12 22.19 -19.12
N THR A 319 -2.14 21.39 -19.43
CA THR A 319 -3.47 21.51 -18.82
C THR A 319 -3.62 20.50 -17.70
N TYR A 320 -3.98 21.01 -16.53
CA TYR A 320 -4.28 20.23 -15.34
C TYR A 320 -5.78 20.26 -15.08
N ASP A 321 -6.38 19.11 -14.82
CA ASP A 321 -7.71 19.05 -14.23
C ASP A 321 -7.61 19.39 -12.75
N VAL A 322 -8.51 20.23 -12.28
CA VAL A 322 -8.69 20.57 -10.86
C VAL A 322 -10.02 19.97 -10.43
N LEU A 323 -9.94 19.01 -9.51
CA LEU A 323 -11.06 18.17 -9.09
C LEU A 323 -11.33 18.45 -7.61
N VAL A 324 -12.54 18.90 -7.27
CA VAL A 324 -12.92 19.16 -5.88
C VAL A 324 -13.99 18.15 -5.46
N GLY A 325 -13.78 17.51 -4.32
CA GLY A 325 -14.63 16.43 -3.85
C GLY A 325 -14.66 16.24 -2.34
N ALA A 326 -15.50 15.30 -1.91
CA ALA A 326 -15.56 14.82 -0.53
C ALA A 326 -14.69 13.57 -0.30
N SER A 327 -14.23 12.93 -1.38
CA SER A 327 -13.23 11.86 -1.37
C SER A 327 -12.54 11.76 -2.73
N SER A 328 -11.53 10.90 -2.87
CA SER A 328 -10.85 10.66 -4.15
C SER A 328 -11.75 10.10 -5.25
N THR A 329 -12.93 9.55 -4.94
CA THR A 329 -13.91 9.06 -5.92
C THR A 329 -15.24 9.83 -5.91
N ASP A 330 -15.50 10.68 -4.92
CA ASP A 330 -16.66 11.57 -4.87
C ASP A 330 -16.25 12.99 -5.26
N ILE A 331 -16.00 13.17 -6.56
CA ILE A 331 -15.67 14.46 -7.15
C ILE A 331 -16.96 15.19 -7.52
N ARG A 332 -17.25 16.27 -6.81
CA ARG A 332 -18.51 17.03 -6.92
C ARG A 332 -18.42 18.22 -7.86
N SER A 333 -17.21 18.73 -8.08
CA SER A 333 -16.98 19.83 -9.03
C SER A 333 -15.61 19.74 -9.68
N ARG A 334 -15.47 20.33 -10.87
CA ARG A 334 -14.23 20.30 -11.66
C ARG A 334 -14.04 21.58 -12.46
N THR A 335 -12.78 21.93 -12.69
CA THR A 335 -12.35 22.97 -13.65
C THR A 335 -10.99 22.59 -14.24
N SER A 336 -10.47 23.39 -15.16
CA SER A 336 -9.14 23.19 -15.75
C SER A 336 -8.20 24.35 -15.42
N TRP A 337 -6.92 24.06 -15.34
CA TRP A 337 -5.86 25.03 -15.13
C TRP A 337 -4.75 24.86 -16.18
N THR A 338 -4.58 25.88 -17.01
CA THR A 338 -3.41 25.98 -17.89
C THR A 338 -2.22 26.53 -17.10
N VAL A 339 -1.17 25.72 -17.01
CA VAL A 339 0.07 26.05 -16.30
C VAL A 339 1.17 26.32 -17.32
N ARG A 340 1.90 27.41 -17.10
CA ARG A 340 3.13 27.72 -17.85
C ARG A 340 4.32 27.26 -17.03
N GLY A 341 4.91 26.15 -17.45
CA GLY A 341 6.12 25.56 -16.88
C GLY A 341 7.17 25.36 -17.99
N GLU A 342 8.07 24.40 -17.81
CA GLU A 342 9.03 24.01 -18.85
C GLU A 342 8.51 22.82 -19.68
N THR A 343 9.22 22.48 -20.75
CA THR A 343 9.03 21.23 -21.49
C THR A 343 10.25 20.35 -21.22
N ILE A 344 10.03 19.10 -20.82
CA ILE A 344 11.13 18.16 -20.63
C ILE A 344 11.73 17.86 -22.01
N PRO A 345 13.03 18.15 -22.25
CA PRO A 345 13.65 17.86 -23.54
C PRO A 345 13.82 16.34 -23.73
N PRO A 346 14.06 15.88 -24.96
CA PRO A 346 14.45 14.49 -25.19
C PRO A 346 15.68 14.10 -24.39
N ARG A 347 15.71 12.85 -23.95
CA ARG A 347 16.78 12.32 -23.11
C ARG A 347 18.09 12.28 -23.89
N ASP A 348 19.14 12.80 -23.28
CA ASP A 348 20.50 12.83 -23.80
C ASP A 348 21.34 11.76 -23.12
N LEU A 349 21.51 10.62 -23.79
CA LEU A 349 22.29 9.49 -23.28
C LEU A 349 23.79 9.60 -23.59
N THR A 350 24.24 10.71 -24.19
CA THR A 350 25.70 10.99 -24.33
C THR A 350 26.33 11.34 -22.99
N LYS A 351 25.51 11.77 -22.04
CA LYS A 351 25.88 12.02 -20.64
C LYS A 351 25.75 10.76 -19.81
N VAL A 352 26.58 10.66 -18.78
CA VAL A 352 26.53 9.55 -17.81
C VAL A 352 25.14 9.49 -17.21
N THR A 353 24.45 8.38 -17.46
CA THR A 353 23.08 8.12 -17.04
C THR A 353 23.09 7.02 -15.99
N ARG A 354 22.37 7.23 -14.88
CA ARG A 354 22.15 6.20 -13.86
C ARG A 354 21.16 5.17 -14.39
N ALA A 355 21.46 3.89 -14.21
CA ALA A 355 20.59 2.82 -14.66
C ALA A 355 19.22 2.87 -13.97
N GLU A 356 19.17 3.30 -12.70
CA GLU A 356 17.93 3.50 -11.94
C GLU A 356 16.98 4.57 -12.52
N ASN A 357 17.47 5.42 -13.43
CA ASN A 357 16.67 6.46 -14.09
C ASN A 357 15.95 5.93 -15.35
N PHE A 358 15.60 4.64 -15.36
CA PHE A 358 14.76 4.04 -16.39
C PHE A 358 13.33 4.62 -16.32
N ASP A 359 12.62 4.61 -17.44
CA ASP A 359 11.19 4.96 -17.50
C ASP A 359 10.29 3.72 -17.31
N ASP A 360 10.81 2.53 -17.62
CA ASP A 360 10.12 1.27 -17.45
C ASP A 360 11.12 0.10 -17.41
N TYR A 361 10.67 -1.08 -16.98
CA TYR A 361 11.49 -2.28 -16.87
C TYR A 361 10.66 -3.57 -16.96
N SER A 362 11.35 -4.70 -17.15
CA SER A 362 10.74 -6.03 -17.16
C SER A 362 10.27 -6.47 -15.76
N PRO A 363 8.96 -6.72 -15.55
CA PRO A 363 8.45 -7.15 -14.25
C PRO A 363 9.14 -8.44 -13.76
N GLY A 364 9.42 -8.52 -12.46
CA GLY A 364 9.95 -9.72 -11.81
C GLY A 364 11.40 -10.12 -12.16
N SER A 365 12.03 -9.43 -13.11
CA SER A 365 13.38 -9.74 -13.61
C SER A 365 14.41 -8.63 -13.37
N VAL A 366 13.98 -7.49 -12.83
CA VAL A 366 14.80 -6.33 -12.48
C VAL A 366 14.58 -5.98 -11.01
N ARG A 367 15.66 -5.66 -10.30
CA ARG A 367 15.63 -5.15 -8.93
C ARG A 367 16.50 -3.91 -8.81
N LEU A 368 16.05 -2.93 -8.04
CA LEU A 368 16.94 -1.90 -7.51
C LEU A 368 17.78 -2.54 -6.41
N VAL A 369 19.08 -2.31 -6.49
CA VAL A 369 20.06 -2.93 -5.60
C VAL A 369 21.08 -1.88 -5.17
N ASP A 370 21.79 -2.12 -4.09
CA ASP A 370 22.82 -1.21 -3.60
C ASP A 370 24.02 -1.15 -4.56
N GLU A 371 24.50 0.05 -4.89
CA GLU A 371 25.72 0.21 -5.68
C GLU A 371 26.98 -0.08 -4.84
N SER A 372 26.92 0.27 -3.56
CA SER A 372 27.95 -0.03 -2.56
C SER A 372 27.30 -0.29 -1.21
N LYS A 373 28.05 -0.89 -0.28
CA LYS A 373 27.60 -1.11 1.11
C LYS A 373 27.25 0.19 1.85
N ALA A 374 27.77 1.34 1.41
CA ALA A 374 27.58 2.62 2.10
C ALA A 374 26.49 3.49 1.47
N ARG A 375 26.37 3.50 0.13
CA ARG A 375 25.44 4.38 -0.61
C ARG A 375 25.29 3.98 -2.07
N GLY A 376 24.32 4.61 -2.71
CA GLY A 376 24.10 4.52 -4.16
C GLY A 376 23.19 3.37 -4.53
N THR A 377 22.53 3.53 -5.66
CA THR A 377 21.63 2.54 -6.24
C THR A 377 22.21 2.10 -7.59
N ALA A 378 21.92 0.86 -7.94
CA ALA A 378 22.19 0.24 -9.21
C ALA A 378 21.00 -0.65 -9.57
N VAL A 379 21.04 -1.23 -10.76
CA VAL A 379 20.03 -2.17 -11.23
C VAL A 379 20.63 -3.56 -11.31
N GLY A 380 20.00 -4.56 -10.69
CA GLY A 380 20.35 -5.97 -10.82
C GLY A 380 19.33 -6.72 -11.70
N ALA A 381 19.83 -7.50 -12.66
CA ALA A 381 19.03 -8.45 -13.41
C ALA A 381 18.94 -9.79 -12.66
N THR A 382 17.74 -10.33 -12.48
CA THR A 382 17.53 -11.63 -11.80
C THR A 382 17.29 -12.77 -12.78
N ALA A 383 17.13 -12.48 -14.07
CA ALA A 383 16.97 -13.47 -15.14
C ALA A 383 17.53 -12.92 -16.46
N ASP A 384 17.88 -13.82 -17.38
CA ASP A 384 18.26 -13.43 -18.74
C ASP A 384 17.12 -12.73 -19.47
N GLY A 385 17.46 -11.70 -20.24
CA GLY A 385 16.47 -10.90 -20.95
C GLY A 385 15.77 -9.85 -20.09
N ALA A 386 16.21 -9.66 -18.84
CA ALA A 386 15.79 -8.51 -18.02
C ALA A 386 16.08 -7.22 -18.78
N TRP A 387 15.16 -6.26 -18.82
CA TRP A 387 15.33 -5.06 -19.62
C TRP A 387 14.94 -3.78 -18.89
N LEU A 388 15.62 -2.69 -19.28
CA LEU A 388 15.36 -1.32 -18.85
C LEU A 388 15.03 -0.47 -20.06
N LYS A 389 14.01 0.38 -19.95
CA LYS A 389 13.57 1.28 -21.02
C LYS A 389 13.95 2.72 -20.71
N PHE A 390 14.51 3.39 -21.72
CA PHE A 390 14.81 4.81 -21.73
C PHE A 390 14.04 5.45 -22.91
N SER A 391 12.97 6.19 -22.62
CA SER A 391 12.02 6.75 -23.57
C SER A 391 12.48 8.08 -24.16
N ASP A 392 11.95 8.46 -25.33
CA ASP A 392 12.21 9.74 -26.02
C ASP A 392 13.69 10.16 -25.96
N VAL A 393 14.58 9.23 -26.33
CA VAL A 393 16.02 9.46 -26.44
C VAL A 393 16.32 10.08 -27.79
N ARG A 394 17.15 11.11 -27.81
CA ARG A 394 17.66 11.70 -29.05
C ARG A 394 19.05 11.15 -29.36
N LEU A 395 19.16 10.33 -30.40
CA LEU A 395 20.44 9.83 -30.92
C LEU A 395 20.98 10.77 -32.00
N GLY A 396 22.25 11.19 -31.85
CA GLY A 396 22.99 11.98 -32.83
C GLY A 396 23.67 11.11 -33.90
N SER A 397 24.19 11.74 -34.97
CA SER A 397 24.88 11.05 -36.07
C SER A 397 26.25 10.47 -35.72
N GLY A 398 26.74 10.69 -34.50
CA GLY A 398 28.05 10.24 -34.01
C GLY A 398 28.01 9.10 -32.99
N VAL A 399 26.82 8.65 -32.60
CA VAL A 399 26.68 7.61 -31.57
C VAL A 399 27.18 6.27 -32.12
N SER A 400 28.34 5.84 -31.64
CA SER A 400 29.13 4.72 -32.13
C SER A 400 29.72 3.86 -31.01
N GLU A 401 29.64 4.29 -29.76
CA GLU A 401 30.14 3.52 -28.61
C GLU A 401 29.13 3.50 -27.46
N PHE A 402 28.92 2.32 -26.88
CA PHE A 402 28.28 2.15 -25.59
C PHE A 402 29.34 1.89 -24.53
N SER A 403 29.21 2.54 -23.37
CA SER A 403 30.02 2.28 -22.19
C SER A 403 29.12 2.12 -20.97
N ALA A 404 29.40 1.12 -20.13
CA ALA A 404 28.63 0.84 -18.94
C ALA A 404 29.51 0.41 -17.77
N ARG A 405 29.14 0.83 -16.55
CA ARG A 405 29.72 0.35 -15.30
C ARG A 405 28.89 -0.81 -14.78
N VAL A 406 29.50 -2.00 -14.74
CA VAL A 406 28.84 -3.26 -14.40
C VAL A 406 29.58 -4.03 -13.32
N ALA A 407 28.85 -4.86 -12.58
CA ALA A 407 29.37 -5.81 -11.60
C ALA A 407 28.53 -7.10 -11.60
N GLY A 408 28.91 -8.08 -10.78
CA GLY A 408 28.15 -9.31 -10.57
C GLY A 408 28.59 -10.43 -11.51
N SER A 409 27.63 -11.17 -12.06
CA SER A 409 27.90 -12.36 -12.88
C SER A 409 28.45 -12.00 -14.25
N SER A 410 29.16 -12.95 -14.87
CA SER A 410 29.50 -12.86 -16.30
C SER A 410 28.23 -12.83 -17.15
N GLY A 411 28.25 -12.07 -18.24
CA GLY A 411 27.08 -11.94 -19.09
C GLY A 411 27.19 -10.76 -20.05
N THR A 412 26.04 -10.25 -20.47
CA THR A 412 25.97 -9.19 -21.47
C THR A 412 25.05 -8.05 -21.05
N VAL A 413 25.33 -6.88 -21.64
CA VAL A 413 24.40 -5.75 -21.72
C VAL A 413 24.23 -5.41 -23.20
N GLU A 414 23.06 -5.71 -23.73
CA GLU A 414 22.66 -5.40 -25.09
C GLU A 414 22.00 -4.03 -25.15
N VAL A 415 22.32 -3.25 -26.19
CA VAL A 415 21.65 -1.99 -26.52
C VAL A 415 20.71 -2.26 -27.69
N ARG A 416 19.41 -2.08 -27.46
CA ARG A 416 18.36 -2.30 -28.46
C ARG A 416 17.51 -1.06 -28.65
N LEU A 417 16.94 -0.91 -29.85
CA LEU A 417 16.11 0.25 -30.21
C LEU A 417 14.63 -0.13 -30.36
N GLY A 418 13.74 0.73 -29.90
CA GLY A 418 12.29 0.63 -30.07
C GLY A 418 11.59 -0.36 -29.14
N SER A 419 12.17 -1.54 -28.91
CA SER A 419 11.66 -2.55 -27.96
C SER A 419 12.77 -3.47 -27.42
N PRO A 420 12.51 -4.28 -26.38
CA PRO A 420 13.47 -5.27 -25.87
C PRO A 420 13.87 -6.35 -26.88
N THR A 421 13.09 -6.54 -27.96
CA THR A 421 13.40 -7.48 -29.06
C THR A 421 13.67 -6.76 -30.39
N GLY A 422 13.76 -5.43 -30.34
CA GLY A 422 14.02 -4.61 -31.52
C GLY A 422 15.47 -4.73 -32.01
N PRO A 423 15.84 -3.90 -33.01
CA PRO A 423 17.18 -3.91 -33.59
C PRO A 423 18.26 -3.83 -32.51
N LEU A 424 19.13 -4.84 -32.50
CA LEU A 424 20.33 -4.88 -31.68
C LEU A 424 21.38 -3.99 -32.31
N VAL A 425 21.83 -2.97 -31.58
CA VAL A 425 22.83 -2.03 -32.08
C VAL A 425 24.20 -2.23 -31.44
N GLY A 426 24.29 -2.89 -30.28
CA GLY A 426 25.58 -3.32 -29.71
C GLY A 426 25.42 -4.23 -28.50
N THR A 427 26.48 -4.95 -28.17
CA THR A 427 26.52 -5.89 -27.03
C THR A 427 27.84 -5.74 -26.29
N ALA A 428 27.80 -5.23 -25.06
CA ALA A 428 28.95 -5.23 -24.17
C ALA A 428 28.97 -6.53 -23.37
N ARG A 429 30.16 -7.13 -23.22
CA ARG A 429 30.36 -8.37 -22.45
C ARG A 429 31.12 -8.08 -21.16
N THR A 430 30.70 -8.72 -20.08
CA THR A 430 31.43 -8.72 -18.80
C THR A 430 31.85 -10.14 -18.45
N GLY A 431 33.09 -10.30 -17.98
CA GLY A 431 33.59 -11.57 -17.43
C GLY A 431 33.10 -11.86 -16.00
N GLY A 432 32.30 -10.96 -15.43
CA GLY A 432 31.94 -10.98 -14.01
C GLY A 432 32.99 -10.29 -13.14
N THR A 433 32.62 -10.03 -11.89
CA THR A 433 33.48 -9.33 -10.91
C THR A 433 33.57 -10.14 -9.63
N ALA A 434 34.69 -10.02 -8.90
CA ALA A 434 34.94 -10.80 -7.68
C ALA A 434 33.89 -10.55 -6.58
N SER A 435 33.32 -9.34 -6.55
CA SER A 435 32.27 -8.93 -5.65
C SER A 435 31.18 -8.18 -6.42
N PRO A 436 29.91 -8.23 -5.97
CA PRO A 436 28.82 -7.48 -6.57
C PRO A 436 28.99 -5.95 -6.42
N TYR A 437 30.00 -5.49 -5.68
CA TYR A 437 30.34 -4.06 -5.48
C TYR A 437 31.55 -3.60 -6.30
N ASP A 438 32.26 -4.51 -6.97
CA ASP A 438 33.50 -4.22 -7.69
C ASP A 438 33.21 -3.80 -9.13
N TYR A 439 32.57 -2.64 -9.32
CA TYR A 439 32.12 -2.19 -10.64
C TYR A 439 33.30 -1.90 -11.59
N THR A 440 33.28 -2.54 -12.75
CA THR A 440 34.23 -2.33 -13.85
C THR A 440 33.52 -1.73 -15.07
N THR A 441 34.27 -1.05 -15.94
CA THR A 441 33.73 -0.51 -17.20
C THR A 441 33.81 -1.55 -18.31
N VAL A 442 32.71 -1.74 -19.02
CA VAL A 442 32.65 -2.51 -20.28
C VAL A 442 32.20 -1.61 -21.42
N THR A 443 32.62 -1.93 -22.63
CA THR A 443 32.28 -1.14 -23.83
C THR A 443 31.81 -2.04 -24.98
N ALA A 444 31.12 -1.43 -25.94
CA ALA A 444 30.74 -2.05 -27.21
C ALA A 444 30.64 -1.02 -28.33
N ALA A 445 31.05 -1.41 -29.54
CA ALA A 445 30.74 -0.63 -30.72
C ALA A 445 29.23 -0.67 -31.01
N LEU A 446 28.68 0.46 -31.43
CA LEU A 446 27.28 0.61 -31.83
C LEU A 446 27.19 0.69 -33.36
N THR A 447 26.44 -0.24 -33.94
CA THR A 447 26.18 -0.31 -35.39
C THR A 447 24.68 -0.17 -35.63
N GLY A 448 24.28 0.64 -36.61
CA GLY A 448 22.86 0.80 -36.97
C GLY A 448 22.03 1.70 -36.04
N ALA A 449 22.68 2.49 -35.18
CA ALA A 449 22.00 3.52 -34.39
C ALA A 449 21.58 4.71 -35.27
N ALA A 450 20.38 4.65 -35.85
CA ALA A 450 19.88 5.72 -36.71
C ALA A 450 19.66 7.03 -35.92
N LYS A 451 20.08 8.15 -36.51
CA LYS A 451 19.83 9.49 -35.98
C LYS A 451 18.33 9.71 -35.84
N GLY A 452 17.88 10.18 -34.68
CA GLY A 452 16.46 10.46 -34.46
C GLY A 452 16.02 10.32 -33.02
N ARG A 453 14.70 10.33 -32.83
CA ARG A 453 14.05 10.03 -31.55
C ARG A 453 13.66 8.55 -31.50
N THR A 454 14.03 7.84 -30.44
CA THR A 454 13.66 6.44 -30.25
C THR A 454 13.59 6.08 -28.76
N GLY A 455 13.01 4.92 -28.45
CA GLY A 455 13.26 4.27 -27.17
C GLY A 455 14.58 3.49 -27.23
N VAL A 456 15.40 3.60 -26.20
CA VAL A 456 16.59 2.76 -26.00
C VAL A 456 16.26 1.75 -24.90
N TYR A 457 16.60 0.49 -25.16
CA TYR A 457 16.46 -0.60 -24.21
C TYR A 457 17.83 -1.16 -23.89
N LEU A 458 18.11 -1.35 -22.60
CA LEU A 458 19.24 -2.15 -22.16
C LEU A 458 18.69 -3.52 -21.76
N VAL A 459 19.16 -4.58 -22.41
CA VAL A 459 18.76 -5.97 -22.09
C VAL A 459 19.96 -6.67 -21.46
N LEU A 460 19.74 -7.25 -20.28
CA LEU A 460 20.79 -7.75 -19.40
C LEU A 460 20.69 -9.28 -19.25
N SER A 461 21.84 -9.92 -19.16
CA SER A 461 21.93 -11.30 -18.67
C SER A 461 21.65 -11.36 -17.16
N GLY A 462 21.15 -12.49 -16.68
CA GLY A 462 20.89 -12.75 -15.27
C GLY A 462 22.16 -12.59 -14.42
N GLY A 463 22.02 -11.97 -13.25
CA GLY A 463 23.13 -11.74 -12.31
C GLY A 463 24.01 -10.53 -12.64
N VAL A 464 23.81 -9.85 -13.78
CA VAL A 464 24.51 -8.59 -14.09
C VAL A 464 23.91 -7.44 -13.25
N ARG A 465 24.78 -6.65 -12.63
CA ARG A 465 24.44 -5.37 -11.99
C ARG A 465 24.95 -4.23 -12.87
N LEU A 466 24.13 -3.20 -13.08
CA LEU A 466 24.42 -2.03 -13.89
C LEU A 466 24.24 -0.75 -13.05
N SER A 467 25.29 0.05 -12.92
CA SER A 467 25.26 1.32 -12.19
C SER A 467 24.98 2.51 -13.12
N THR A 468 25.85 2.72 -14.11
CA THR A 468 25.74 3.83 -15.05
C THR A 468 26.08 3.40 -16.46
N PHE A 469 25.65 4.19 -17.44
CA PHE A 469 26.04 3.99 -18.84
C PHE A 469 26.03 5.31 -19.65
N THR A 470 26.63 5.27 -20.83
CA THR A 470 26.62 6.33 -21.85
C THR A 470 26.56 5.74 -23.26
N LEU A 471 25.96 6.48 -24.20
CA LEU A 471 26.02 6.26 -25.64
C LEU A 471 26.75 7.45 -26.29
N ARG A 472 28.00 7.23 -26.73
CA ARG A 472 28.86 8.27 -27.31
C ARG A 472 28.93 8.21 -28.81
#